data_AF-A0AB37QEX3-F1
#
_entry.id   AF-A0AB37QEX3-F1
#
_cell.length_a   1.000
_cell.length_b   1.000
_cell.length_c   1.000
_cell.angle_alpha   90.00
_cell.angle_beta   90.00
_cell.angle_gamma   90.00
#
_symmetry.space_group_name_H-M   'P 1'
#
loop_
_entity.id
_entity.type
_entity.pdbx_description
1 polymer ?
#
loop_
_entity_poly.entity_id
_entity_poly.type
_entity_poly.pdbx_seq_one_letter_code
_entity_poly.pdbx_strand_id
1 'polypeptide(L)'
;MQGFSTTLLKRTLLAAAVMSSLMLSSGLASAAESPGKLLSEKYGLPWPAAIAHRGASFDAPEETIPAYTLARDLGADYLEMDIQRTKDGVLIALHDDVLERTTNIAQVFPTRVKDPVSSFTLAELKQLDAGSWFNKAYPDRARDSYAGLQILTLDEVIDIAEGGANKPGLYIETKVPNKIPGV
;
A
#
# COMPACT_ATOMS: atom_id res chain seq x y z
N MET A 1 -61.98 48.53 6.21
CA MET A 1 -60.55 48.90 6.16
C MET A 1 -59.87 48.39 7.42
N GLN A 2 -59.28 47.20 7.38
CA GLN A 2 -58.51 46.66 8.50
C GLN A 2 -57.05 47.11 8.33
N GLY A 3 -56.54 47.89 9.28
CA GLY A 3 -55.17 48.40 9.26
C GLY A 3 -54.18 47.27 9.50
N PHE A 4 -53.31 47.02 8.53
CA PHE A 4 -52.16 46.13 8.72
C PHE A 4 -51.24 46.74 9.77
N SER A 5 -51.02 46.02 10.87
CA SER A 5 -50.15 46.44 11.97
C SER A 5 -48.70 46.47 11.50
N THR A 6 -48.13 47.67 11.43
CA THR A 6 -46.73 47.94 11.04
C THR A 6 -45.72 47.23 11.96
N THR A 7 -46.15 46.87 13.18
CA THR A 7 -45.38 46.10 14.16
C THR A 7 -45.17 44.65 13.74
N LEU A 8 -46.13 44.04 13.04
CA LEU A 8 -46.03 42.65 12.60
C LEU A 8 -45.05 42.52 11.43
N LEU A 9 -45.09 43.46 10.47
CA LEU A 9 -44.20 43.50 9.30
C LEU A 9 -42.72 43.74 9.69
N LYS A 10 -42.48 44.59 10.69
CA LYS A 10 -41.13 44.82 11.24
C LYS A 10 -40.56 43.58 11.95
N ARG A 11 -41.41 42.78 12.60
CA ARG A 11 -41.00 41.53 13.27
C ARG A 11 -40.65 40.42 12.28
N THR A 12 -41.40 40.27 11.18
CA THR A 12 -41.08 39.31 10.13
C THR A 12 -39.83 39.69 9.35
N LEU A 13 -39.61 40.97 9.05
CA LEU A 13 -38.38 41.45 8.40
C LEU A 13 -37.14 41.27 9.29
N LEU A 14 -37.26 41.53 10.60
CA LEU A 14 -36.16 41.33 11.55
C LEU A 14 -35.85 39.83 11.75
N ALA A 15 -36.87 38.97 11.79
CA ALA A 15 -36.68 37.52 11.88
C ALA A 15 -36.02 36.93 10.62
N ALA A 16 -36.38 37.41 9.43
CA ALA A 16 -35.77 37.00 8.17
C ALA A 16 -34.32 37.46 8.02
N ALA A 17 -33.99 38.68 8.49
CA ALA A 17 -32.62 39.20 8.51
C ALA A 17 -31.72 38.43 9.50
N VAL A 18 -32.23 38.07 10.69
CA VAL A 18 -31.50 37.26 11.67
C VAL A 18 -31.26 35.84 11.16
N MET A 19 -32.27 35.19 10.56
CA MET A 19 -32.09 33.85 9.97
C MET A 19 -31.13 33.83 8.78
N SER A 20 -31.14 34.87 7.93
CA SER A 20 -30.18 34.99 6.83
C SER A 20 -28.75 35.18 7.36
N SER A 21 -28.57 35.99 8.41
CA SER A 21 -27.26 36.17 9.04
C SER A 21 -26.71 34.92 9.74
N LEU A 22 -27.59 34.07 10.31
CA LEU A 22 -27.19 32.78 10.88
C LEU A 22 -26.84 31.73 9.81
N MET A 23 -27.47 31.78 8.63
CA MET A 23 -27.16 30.88 7.51
C MET A 23 -25.86 31.26 6.79
N LEU A 24 -25.47 32.54 6.81
CA LEU A 24 -24.17 33.00 6.29
C LEU A 24 -23.01 32.73 7.24
N SER A 25 -23.23 32.62 8.56
CA SER A 25 -22.16 32.38 9.53
C SER A 25 -21.85 30.89 9.76
N SER A 26 -22.76 29.98 9.39
CA SER A 26 -22.55 28.52 9.53
C SER A 26 -21.82 27.88 8.32
N GLY A 27 -21.62 28.62 7.23
CA GLY A 27 -21.04 28.10 5.99
C GLY A 27 -19.52 28.26 5.82
N LEU A 28 -18.82 28.91 6.76
CA LEU A 28 -17.37 29.13 6.70
C LEU A 28 -16.64 28.44 7.86
N ALA A 29 -16.97 27.19 8.13
CA ALA A 29 -15.98 26.31 8.72
C ALA A 29 -14.96 25.98 7.62
N SER A 30 -13.96 26.86 7.44
CA SER A 30 -12.73 26.46 6.76
C SER A 30 -12.18 25.32 7.60
N ALA A 31 -12.32 24.08 7.14
CA ALA A 31 -11.52 22.99 7.67
C ALA A 31 -10.07 23.48 7.53
N ALA A 32 -9.42 23.76 8.65
CA ALA A 32 -8.01 24.12 8.64
C ALA A 32 -7.30 23.04 7.82
N GLU A 33 -6.47 23.44 6.84
CA GLU A 33 -5.71 22.46 6.07
C GLU A 33 -4.98 21.56 7.06
N SER A 34 -5.15 20.24 6.89
CA SER A 34 -4.54 19.32 7.83
C SER A 34 -3.03 19.59 7.85
N PRO A 35 -2.37 19.55 9.02
CA PRO A 35 -0.92 19.67 9.08
C PRO A 35 -0.23 18.70 8.12
N GLY A 36 -0.83 17.53 7.87
CA GLY A 36 -0.35 16.54 6.90
C GLY A 36 -0.33 17.04 5.45
N LYS A 37 -1.37 17.76 4.99
CA LYS A 37 -1.41 18.33 3.64
C LYS A 37 -0.29 19.35 3.43
N LEU A 38 -0.17 20.31 4.35
CA LEU A 38 0.86 21.36 4.30
C LEU A 38 2.28 20.78 4.34
N LEU A 39 2.51 19.75 5.17
CA LEU A 39 3.80 19.07 5.22
C LEU A 39 4.09 18.30 3.93
N SER A 40 3.10 17.62 3.37
CA SER A 40 3.26 16.86 2.13
C SER A 40 3.60 17.78 0.96
N GLU A 41 2.89 18.90 0.82
CA GLU A 41 3.20 19.93 -0.18
C GLU A 41 4.61 20.50 0.00
N LYS A 42 5.02 20.80 1.25
CA LYS A 42 6.36 21.31 1.56
C LYS A 42 7.48 20.35 1.13
N TYR A 43 7.27 19.05 1.25
CA TYR A 43 8.29 18.03 0.93
C TYR A 43 8.08 17.35 -0.44
N GLY A 44 7.09 17.77 -1.22
CA GLY A 44 6.78 17.15 -2.52
C GLY A 44 6.26 15.71 -2.39
N LEU A 45 5.62 15.38 -1.28
CA LEU A 45 5.04 14.06 -1.02
C LEU A 45 3.59 14.00 -1.52
N PRO A 46 3.13 12.85 -2.04
CA PRO A 46 1.73 12.64 -2.39
C PRO A 46 0.79 12.81 -1.19
N TRP A 47 -0.39 13.42 -1.43
CA TRP A 47 -1.41 13.60 -0.40
C TRP A 47 -2.85 13.56 -0.97
N PRO A 48 -3.72 12.66 -0.49
CA PRO A 48 -3.37 11.48 0.31
C PRO A 48 -2.48 10.52 -0.49
N ALA A 49 -1.54 9.85 0.17
CA ALA A 49 -0.69 8.86 -0.49
C ALA A 49 -1.39 7.50 -0.61
N ALA A 50 -1.29 6.88 -1.79
CA ALA A 50 -1.69 5.51 -2.05
C ALA A 50 -0.47 4.58 -1.98
N ILE A 51 -0.40 3.77 -0.92
CA ILE A 51 0.70 2.83 -0.67
C ILE A 51 0.21 1.42 -1.02
N ALA A 52 0.84 0.78 -2.01
CA ALA A 52 0.46 -0.56 -2.45
C ALA A 52 1.10 -1.63 -1.56
N HIS A 53 0.37 -2.03 -0.51
CA HIS A 53 0.78 -3.05 0.46
C HIS A 53 1.08 -4.40 -0.24
N ARG A 54 2.37 -4.73 -0.32
CA ARG A 54 2.95 -5.87 -1.04
C ARG A 54 2.62 -5.90 -2.53
N GLY A 55 2.50 -4.70 -3.12
CA GLY A 55 1.99 -4.50 -4.47
C GLY A 55 0.46 -4.55 -4.53
N ALA A 56 -0.11 -4.87 -5.70
CA ALA A 56 -1.54 -5.10 -5.87
C ALA A 56 -1.91 -6.50 -5.37
N SER A 57 -1.62 -6.78 -4.09
CA SER A 57 -1.69 -8.11 -3.46
C SER A 57 -3.09 -8.72 -3.38
N PHE A 58 -4.13 -7.91 -3.60
CA PHE A 58 -5.48 -8.43 -3.81
C PHE A 58 -5.62 -9.10 -5.19
N ASP A 59 -4.97 -8.58 -6.23
CA ASP A 59 -5.16 -9.00 -7.63
C ASP A 59 -4.09 -9.96 -8.15
N ALA A 60 -2.93 -10.00 -7.47
CA ALA A 60 -1.78 -10.81 -7.84
C ALA A 60 -1.03 -11.34 -6.60
N PRO A 61 -0.18 -12.38 -6.74
CA PRO A 61 0.58 -12.93 -5.62
C PRO A 61 1.47 -11.87 -4.98
N GLU A 62 1.35 -11.71 -3.66
CA GLU A 62 2.05 -10.66 -2.91
C GLU A 62 3.57 -10.66 -3.17
N GLU A 63 4.16 -9.47 -3.25
CA GLU A 63 5.61 -9.26 -3.41
C GLU A 63 6.27 -9.91 -4.64
N THR A 64 5.49 -10.11 -5.70
CA THR A 64 5.98 -10.62 -7.00
C THR A 64 5.92 -9.56 -8.10
N ILE A 65 6.58 -9.83 -9.24
CA ILE A 65 6.57 -8.96 -10.43
C ILE A 65 5.16 -8.52 -10.82
N PRO A 66 4.16 -9.41 -10.99
CA PRO A 66 2.82 -8.98 -11.38
C PRO A 66 2.14 -8.08 -10.34
N ALA A 67 2.34 -8.33 -9.03
CA ALA A 67 1.76 -7.46 -7.99
C ALA A 67 2.36 -6.05 -8.03
N TYR A 68 3.68 -5.93 -8.14
CA TYR A 68 4.34 -4.63 -8.19
C TYR A 68 4.10 -3.89 -9.50
N THR A 69 4.15 -4.61 -10.63
CA THR A 69 3.89 -4.03 -11.95
C THR A 69 2.47 -3.49 -12.03
N LEU A 70 1.48 -4.27 -11.56
CA LEU A 70 0.10 -3.82 -11.55
C LEU A 70 -0.11 -2.61 -10.63
N ALA A 71 0.46 -2.61 -9.42
CA ALA A 71 0.35 -1.47 -8.51
C ALA A 71 0.94 -0.18 -9.11
N ARG A 72 2.12 -0.28 -9.73
CA ARG A 72 2.75 0.84 -10.46
C ARG A 72 1.85 1.33 -11.58
N ASP A 73 1.34 0.42 -12.40
CA ASP A 73 0.54 0.76 -13.58
C ASP A 73 -0.83 1.34 -13.20
N LEU A 74 -1.37 0.97 -12.03
CA LEU A 74 -2.57 1.57 -11.43
C LEU A 74 -2.33 2.96 -10.81
N GLY A 75 -1.07 3.41 -10.73
CA GLY A 75 -0.72 4.74 -10.23
C GLY A 75 -0.59 4.82 -8.71
N ALA A 76 -0.15 3.74 -8.05
CA ALA A 76 0.29 3.83 -6.66
C ALA A 76 1.39 4.89 -6.51
N ASP A 77 1.39 5.59 -5.37
CA ASP A 77 2.44 6.55 -5.02
C ASP A 77 3.68 5.84 -4.49
N TYR A 78 3.48 4.72 -3.79
CA TYR A 78 4.53 3.88 -3.25
C TYR A 78 4.24 2.40 -3.46
N LEU A 79 5.28 1.63 -3.78
CA LEU A 79 5.28 0.19 -3.66
C LEU A 79 5.79 -0.20 -2.28
N GLU A 80 5.02 -0.96 -1.52
CA GLU A 80 5.42 -1.43 -0.21
C GLU A 80 6.05 -2.82 -0.27
N MET A 81 7.13 -3.00 0.49
CA MET A 81 7.91 -4.23 0.55
C MET A 81 8.28 -4.54 1.99
N ASP A 82 8.10 -5.80 2.34
CA ASP A 82 8.66 -6.42 3.52
C ASP A 82 10.06 -6.96 3.21
N ILE A 83 11.06 -6.54 3.96
CA ILE A 83 12.46 -6.93 3.72
C ILE A 83 12.88 -8.10 4.61
N GLN A 84 13.40 -9.15 3.97
CA GLN A 84 14.17 -10.21 4.61
C GLN A 84 15.61 -10.22 4.08
N ARG A 85 16.51 -10.93 4.78
CA ARG A 85 17.91 -11.08 4.36
C ARG A 85 18.27 -12.54 4.20
N THR A 86 18.88 -12.88 3.07
CA THR A 86 19.40 -14.22 2.78
C THR A 86 20.69 -14.52 3.55
N LYS A 87 21.08 -15.80 3.59
CA LYS A 87 22.33 -16.29 4.20
C LYS A 87 23.57 -15.64 3.60
N ASP A 88 23.55 -15.40 2.29
CA ASP A 88 24.60 -14.72 1.53
C ASP A 88 24.45 -13.19 1.50
N GLY A 89 23.50 -12.64 2.28
CA GLY A 89 23.44 -11.22 2.62
C GLY A 89 22.62 -10.35 1.69
N VAL A 90 21.82 -10.93 0.80
CA VAL A 90 20.97 -10.21 -0.15
C VAL A 90 19.63 -9.85 0.50
N LEU A 91 19.11 -8.66 0.19
CA LEU A 91 17.80 -8.21 0.64
C LEU A 91 16.72 -8.64 -0.35
N ILE A 92 15.64 -9.21 0.16
CA ILE A 92 14.54 -9.77 -0.63
C ILE A 92 13.17 -9.28 -0.16
N ALA A 93 12.20 -9.31 -1.06
CA ALA A 93 10.78 -9.09 -0.80
C ALA A 93 10.18 -10.38 -0.23
N LEU A 94 9.91 -10.40 1.09
CA LEU A 94 9.23 -11.51 1.73
C LEU A 94 8.68 -11.12 3.12
N HIS A 95 7.37 -11.19 3.31
CA HIS A 95 6.76 -10.85 4.60
C HIS A 95 7.12 -11.79 5.77
N ASP A 96 7.06 -13.10 5.55
CA ASP A 96 7.14 -14.10 6.63
C ASP A 96 8.60 -14.48 6.98
N ASP A 97 8.83 -14.96 8.21
CA ASP A 97 10.15 -15.48 8.63
C ASP A 97 10.48 -16.85 8.01
N VAL A 98 9.47 -17.56 7.49
CA VAL A 98 9.55 -18.89 6.87
C VAL A 98 8.76 -18.92 5.57
N LEU A 99 9.06 -19.88 4.70
CA LEU A 99 8.63 -19.84 3.29
C LEU A 99 7.32 -20.60 3.00
N GLU A 100 6.71 -21.24 4.01
CA GLU A 100 5.64 -22.24 3.81
C GLU A 100 4.34 -21.66 3.24
N ARG A 101 3.97 -20.44 3.62
CA ARG A 101 2.68 -19.84 3.22
C ARG A 101 2.67 -19.44 1.74
N THR A 102 3.75 -18.82 1.28
CA THR A 102 3.81 -18.16 -0.02
C THR A 102 4.70 -18.87 -1.03
N THR A 103 5.21 -20.07 -0.72
CA THR A 103 6.07 -20.81 -1.65
C THR A 103 5.81 -22.32 -1.68
N ASN A 104 6.47 -23.01 -2.61
CA ASN A 104 6.54 -24.48 -2.70
C ASN A 104 7.72 -25.10 -1.91
N ILE A 105 8.15 -24.49 -0.80
CA ILE A 105 9.30 -24.94 0.00
C ILE A 105 9.23 -26.41 0.42
N ALA A 106 8.02 -26.92 0.70
CA ALA A 106 7.81 -28.32 1.09
C ALA A 106 8.12 -29.32 -0.03
N GLN A 107 8.08 -28.88 -1.28
CA GLN A 107 8.42 -29.70 -2.44
C GLN A 107 9.91 -29.59 -2.79
N VAL A 108 10.48 -28.37 -2.74
CA VAL A 108 11.86 -28.12 -3.17
C VAL A 108 12.88 -28.47 -2.08
N PHE A 109 12.60 -28.13 -0.82
CA PHE A 109 13.48 -28.38 0.33
C PHE A 109 12.69 -29.02 1.50
N PRO A 110 12.22 -30.27 1.36
CA PRO A 110 11.30 -30.92 2.31
C PRO A 110 11.85 -31.04 3.75
N THR A 111 13.17 -31.07 3.93
CA THR A 111 13.80 -31.16 5.25
C THR A 111 14.04 -29.79 5.90
N ARG A 112 13.70 -28.69 5.22
CA ARG A 112 14.01 -27.30 5.65
C ARG A 112 12.78 -26.39 5.68
N VAL A 113 11.57 -26.95 5.67
CA VAL A 113 10.31 -26.19 5.59
C VAL A 113 10.14 -25.15 6.71
N LYS A 114 10.69 -25.44 7.90
CA LYS A 114 10.61 -24.57 9.08
C LYS A 114 11.89 -23.78 9.32
N ASP A 115 12.89 -23.93 8.46
CA ASP A 115 14.11 -23.14 8.56
C ASP A 115 13.78 -21.66 8.28
N PRO A 116 14.40 -20.71 9.00
CA PRO A 116 14.21 -19.31 8.72
C PRO A 116 14.80 -18.95 7.35
N VAL A 117 14.24 -17.93 6.71
CA VAL A 117 14.68 -17.39 5.41
C VAL A 117 16.17 -17.07 5.40
N SER A 118 16.70 -16.56 6.51
CA SER A 118 18.12 -16.23 6.69
C SER A 118 19.07 -17.43 6.64
N SER A 119 18.56 -18.66 6.61
CA SER A 119 19.35 -19.87 6.41
C SER A 119 19.56 -20.25 4.93
N PHE A 120 18.84 -19.61 4.00
CA PHE A 120 18.89 -19.90 2.57
C PHE A 120 19.70 -18.84 1.82
N THR A 121 20.48 -19.25 0.84
CA THR A 121 21.11 -18.36 -0.15
C THR A 121 20.08 -17.83 -1.14
N LEU A 122 20.37 -16.71 -1.80
CA LEU A 122 19.51 -16.22 -2.88
C LEU A 122 19.31 -17.28 -3.98
N ALA A 123 20.37 -18.01 -4.34
CA ALA A 123 20.32 -19.06 -5.35
C ALA A 123 19.39 -20.23 -4.97
N GLU A 124 19.25 -20.55 -3.68
CA GLU A 124 18.26 -21.52 -3.20
C GLU A 124 16.85 -20.94 -3.28
N LEU A 125 16.66 -19.70 -2.83
CA LEU A 125 15.34 -19.04 -2.83
C LEU A 125 14.78 -18.83 -4.24
N LYS A 126 15.63 -18.54 -5.23
CA LYS A 126 15.23 -18.38 -6.65
C LYS A 126 14.74 -19.67 -7.32
N GLN A 127 14.88 -20.83 -6.67
CA GLN A 127 14.30 -22.11 -7.13
C GLN A 127 12.84 -22.29 -6.72
N LEU A 128 12.36 -21.48 -5.77
CA LEU A 128 11.00 -21.58 -5.25
C LEU A 128 10.00 -20.93 -6.19
N ASP A 129 8.79 -21.49 -6.21
CA ASP A 129 7.60 -20.89 -6.81
C ASP A 129 6.88 -20.07 -5.74
N ALA A 130 6.91 -18.74 -5.89
CA ALA A 130 6.30 -17.75 -5.00
C ALA A 130 4.89 -17.30 -5.44
N GLY A 131 4.30 -17.93 -6.46
CA GLY A 131 3.03 -17.47 -7.05
C GLY A 131 1.92 -18.52 -7.11
N SER A 132 2.22 -19.80 -7.26
CA SER A 132 1.20 -20.87 -7.38
C SER A 132 0.28 -20.97 -6.15
N TRP A 133 0.75 -20.58 -4.96
CA TRP A 133 -0.07 -20.56 -3.75
C TRP A 133 -1.29 -19.64 -3.89
N PHE A 134 -1.13 -18.51 -4.59
CA PHE A 134 -2.20 -17.53 -4.80
C PHE A 134 -3.31 -18.10 -5.67
N ASN A 135 -2.95 -18.79 -6.77
CA ASN A 135 -3.93 -19.44 -7.64
C ASN A 135 -4.79 -20.46 -6.87
N LYS A 136 -4.17 -21.18 -5.91
CA LYS A 136 -4.89 -22.13 -5.05
C LYS A 136 -5.77 -21.41 -4.01
N ALA A 137 -5.27 -20.33 -3.42
CA ALA A 137 -5.99 -19.58 -2.39
C ALA A 137 -7.15 -18.73 -2.95
N TYR A 138 -7.01 -18.23 -4.18
CA TYR A 138 -7.95 -17.30 -4.83
C TYR A 138 -8.25 -17.72 -6.28
N PRO A 139 -9.03 -18.81 -6.49
CA PRO A 139 -9.28 -19.37 -7.82
C PRO A 139 -9.97 -18.40 -8.80
N ASP A 140 -10.75 -17.46 -8.27
CA ASP A 140 -11.44 -16.40 -9.01
C ASP A 140 -10.51 -15.35 -9.62
N ARG A 141 -9.30 -15.20 -9.05
CA ARG A 141 -8.25 -14.28 -9.52
C ARG A 141 -7.03 -14.99 -10.08
N ALA A 142 -7.11 -16.32 -10.20
CA ALA A 142 -6.02 -17.13 -10.69
C ALA A 142 -5.65 -16.77 -12.14
N ARG A 143 -4.35 -16.89 -12.42
CA ARG A 143 -3.77 -16.74 -13.75
C ARG A 143 -2.68 -17.79 -13.92
N ASP A 144 -2.62 -18.44 -15.08
CA ASP A 144 -1.57 -19.41 -15.38
C ASP A 144 -0.17 -18.77 -15.29
N SER A 145 -0.07 -17.48 -15.63
CA SER A 145 1.16 -16.69 -15.53
C SER A 145 1.65 -16.45 -14.09
N TYR A 146 0.85 -16.78 -13.07
CA TYR A 146 1.28 -16.68 -11.68
C TYR A 146 2.02 -17.94 -11.20
N ALA A 147 2.02 -19.03 -11.96
CA ALA A 147 2.82 -20.20 -11.61
C ALA A 147 4.31 -19.95 -11.87
N GLY A 148 5.17 -20.40 -10.94
CA GLY A 148 6.62 -20.33 -11.08
C GLY A 148 7.22 -18.94 -10.90
N LEU A 149 6.48 -17.98 -10.35
CA LEU A 149 7.04 -16.66 -10.03
C LEU A 149 8.16 -16.79 -9.00
N GLN A 150 9.17 -15.93 -9.10
CA GLN A 150 10.32 -15.95 -8.19
C GLN A 150 10.17 -14.93 -7.07
N ILE A 151 10.76 -15.23 -5.92
CA ILE A 151 11.06 -14.25 -4.87
C ILE A 151 11.95 -13.15 -5.44
N LEU A 152 11.64 -11.89 -5.16
CA LEU A 152 12.38 -10.74 -5.67
C LEU A 152 13.45 -10.22 -4.71
N THR A 153 14.54 -9.69 -5.26
CA THR A 153 15.50 -8.88 -4.51
C THR A 153 15.00 -7.44 -4.39
N LEU A 154 15.59 -6.66 -3.48
CA LEU A 154 15.34 -5.22 -3.41
C LEU A 154 15.68 -4.53 -4.75
N ASP A 155 16.80 -4.88 -5.38
CA ASP A 155 17.22 -4.32 -6.67
C ASP A 155 16.18 -4.58 -7.76
N GLU A 156 15.61 -5.78 -7.83
CA GLU A 156 14.56 -6.12 -8.81
C GLU A 156 13.27 -5.32 -8.56
N VAL A 157 12.94 -4.99 -7.30
CA VAL A 157 11.77 -4.13 -7.00
C VAL A 157 12.04 -2.66 -7.34
N ILE A 158 13.27 -2.18 -7.14
CA ILE A 158 13.71 -0.86 -7.63
C ILE A 158 13.57 -0.81 -9.16
N ASP A 159 14.05 -1.81 -9.88
CA ASP A 159 13.94 -1.89 -11.34
C ASP A 159 12.47 -1.84 -11.80
N ILE A 160 11.56 -2.53 -11.09
CA ILE A 160 10.12 -2.48 -11.40
C ILE A 160 9.57 -1.07 -11.19
N ALA A 161 9.90 -0.42 -10.07
CA ALA A 161 9.45 0.93 -9.74
C ALA A 161 9.93 1.96 -10.78
N GLU A 162 11.16 1.84 -11.27
CA GLU A 162 11.76 2.79 -12.22
C GLU A 162 11.42 2.51 -13.69
N GLY A 163 11.04 1.28 -14.02
CA GLY A 163 10.83 0.80 -15.39
C GLY A 163 9.51 1.20 -16.06
N GLY A 164 8.60 1.88 -15.34
CA GLY A 164 7.27 2.26 -15.85
C GLY A 164 7.14 3.73 -16.25
N ALA A 165 5.96 4.06 -16.83
CA ALA A 165 5.57 5.46 -17.04
C ALA A 165 5.31 6.16 -15.70
N ASN A 166 4.66 5.45 -14.78
CA ASN A 166 4.58 5.83 -13.36
C ASN A 166 5.83 5.34 -12.63
N LYS A 167 6.38 6.18 -11.75
CA LYS A 167 7.58 5.91 -10.98
C LYS A 167 7.31 6.11 -9.48
N PRO A 168 6.61 5.16 -8.84
CA PRO A 168 6.33 5.22 -7.41
C PRO A 168 7.62 5.23 -6.59
N GLY A 169 7.54 5.78 -5.39
CA GLY A 169 8.57 5.57 -4.38
C GLY A 169 8.51 4.14 -3.81
N LEU A 170 9.46 3.83 -2.91
CA LEU A 170 9.41 2.60 -2.11
C LEU A 170 9.01 2.91 -0.67
N TYR A 171 8.18 2.04 -0.09
CA TYR A 171 7.85 2.03 1.32
C TYR A 171 8.36 0.71 1.91
N ILE A 172 9.50 0.76 2.61
CA ILE A 172 10.24 -0.45 3.02
C ILE A 172 10.01 -0.73 4.51
N GLU A 173 9.44 -1.89 4.84
CA GLU A 173 9.27 -2.36 6.22
C GLU A 173 10.49 -3.17 6.70
N THR A 174 11.30 -2.59 7.59
CA THR A 174 12.34 -3.33 8.32
C THR A 174 11.72 -4.30 9.33
N LYS A 175 12.24 -5.53 9.40
CA LYS A 175 11.81 -6.53 10.39
C LYS A 175 12.51 -6.34 11.73
N VAL A 176 12.16 -7.18 12.70
CA VAL A 176 12.70 -7.12 14.07
C VAL A 176 14.24 -7.22 14.04
N PRO A 177 15.01 -6.23 14.53
CA PRO A 177 16.47 -6.17 14.35
C PRO A 177 17.23 -7.39 14.84
N ASN A 178 16.76 -8.04 15.91
CA ASN A 178 17.39 -9.24 16.47
C ASN A 178 17.25 -10.48 15.57
N LYS A 179 16.30 -10.49 14.63
CA LYS A 179 16.11 -11.57 13.66
C LYS A 179 16.94 -11.36 12.40
N ILE A 180 17.26 -10.10 12.07
CA ILE A 180 18.01 -9.71 10.88
C ILE A 180 19.09 -8.67 11.23
N PRO A 181 20.20 -9.06 11.90
CA PRO A 181 21.24 -8.10 12.25
C PRO A 181 21.82 -7.40 11.01
N GLY A 182 21.83 -6.07 11.04
CA GLY A 182 22.36 -5.22 9.96
C GLY A 182 21.32 -4.71 8.97
N VAL A 183 20.04 -4.99 9.21
CA VAL A 183 18.85 -4.34 8.61
C VAL A 183 18.08 -3.70 9.74
#